data_AF-A0A485CX12-F1
#
_entry.id   AF-A0A485CX12-F1
#
_cell.length_a   1.000
_cell.length_b   1.000
_cell.length_c   1.000
_cell.angle_alpha   90.00
_cell.angle_beta   90.00
_cell.angle_gamma   90.00
#
_symmetry.space_group_name_H-M   'P 1'
#
loop_
_entity.id
_entity.type
_entity.pdbx_description
1 polymer ?
#
loop_
_entity_poly.entity_id
_entity_poly.type
_entity_poly.pdbx_seq_one_letter_code
_entity_poly.pdbx_strand_id
1 'polypeptide(L)'
;MELKATTLGKRMAQHPYDRVEILNAGVRVSGPQHEYLIPFNQLININCKRGLVWGELEFVLPEDKVVRLHGTEWSDTQRFHRHLMGLWQEWSAEMSAIAAGLLQSQLAIIAGSSVETQWLTRQKAQAIRQQIITALEGLPLPTSRLAEFDNCRDAWLQCQAWLADKESGRAKHNQRYTEAMLAQYNDFFDQIESSPLNASQAQAVVNGERSLLVLAGAGSGKTSVLVARAGWLLARGEASPEQILLLAFGRKAAQEMDERLQARLHTDEITARTFHALALFIIQQGSKKVPVVSKLENDAAARHALFTQCWQAQCREKKAQAKGWRLWLQKSWAGMLPMKASGKMKKSSNEWAAGWIVG
;
A
#
# COMPACT_ATOMS: atom_id res chain seq x y z
N MET A 1 40.52 -3.70 35.89
CA MET A 1 40.49 -2.87 37.12
C MET A 1 39.22 -3.21 37.89
N GLU A 2 39.27 -3.26 39.22
CA GLU A 2 38.15 -3.68 40.08
C GLU A 2 37.89 -2.63 41.17
N LEU A 3 36.63 -2.43 41.54
CA LEU A 3 36.19 -1.58 42.65
C LEU A 3 35.26 -2.38 43.57
N LYS A 4 35.51 -2.33 44.88
CA LYS A 4 34.76 -3.08 45.91
C LYS A 4 34.13 -2.14 46.93
N ALA A 5 32.94 -2.48 47.36
CA ALA A 5 32.31 -1.86 48.52
C ALA A 5 33.08 -2.20 49.80
N THR A 6 33.21 -1.23 50.69
CA THR A 6 33.80 -1.40 52.03
C THR A 6 32.93 -2.31 52.89
N THR A 7 33.51 -2.98 53.90
CA THR A 7 32.77 -3.89 54.79
C THR A 7 31.57 -3.22 55.47
N LEU A 8 31.72 -1.95 55.89
CA LEU A 8 30.65 -1.16 56.48
C LEU A 8 29.62 -0.73 55.41
N GLY A 9 30.08 -0.32 54.23
CA GLY A 9 29.22 0.01 53.09
C GLY A 9 28.35 -1.16 52.63
N LYS A 10 28.90 -2.38 52.60
CA LYS A 10 28.14 -3.62 52.29
C LYS A 10 26.99 -3.86 53.28
N ARG A 11 27.25 -3.69 54.58
CA ARG A 11 26.24 -3.90 55.64
C ARG A 11 25.15 -2.84 55.62
N MET A 12 25.51 -1.58 55.29
CA MET A 12 24.56 -0.47 55.31
C MET A 12 23.74 -0.33 54.03
N ALA A 13 24.32 -0.61 52.86
CA ALA A 13 23.63 -0.42 51.59
C ALA A 13 22.59 -1.50 51.28
N GLN A 14 22.72 -2.70 51.85
CA GLN A 14 21.86 -3.86 51.58
C GLN A 14 21.61 -4.11 50.07
N HIS A 15 22.53 -3.69 49.21
CA HIS A 15 22.43 -3.82 47.76
C HIS A 15 22.88 -5.23 47.32
N PRO A 16 22.29 -5.78 46.24
CA PRO A 16 22.64 -7.12 45.75
C PRO A 16 24.06 -7.23 45.18
N TYR A 17 24.70 -6.08 44.91
CA TYR A 17 26.02 -5.99 44.31
C TYR A 17 26.99 -5.26 45.23
N ASP A 18 28.21 -5.79 45.36
CA ASP A 18 29.24 -5.25 46.23
C ASP A 18 30.59 -5.04 45.53
N ARG A 19 30.64 -5.30 44.22
CA ARG A 19 31.84 -5.27 43.40
C ARG A 19 31.50 -4.94 41.95
N VAL A 20 32.37 -4.17 41.30
CA VAL A 20 32.38 -4.00 39.85
C VAL A 20 33.78 -4.21 39.29
N GLU A 21 33.86 -4.84 38.13
CA GLU A 21 35.09 -5.07 37.40
C GLU A 21 34.95 -4.62 35.94
N ILE A 22 35.98 -3.93 35.45
CA ILE A 22 36.07 -3.55 34.04
C ILE A 22 36.53 -4.75 33.22
N LEU A 23 35.77 -5.07 32.17
CA LEU A 23 36.08 -6.07 31.15
C LEU A 23 36.52 -5.37 29.85
N ASN A 24 36.94 -6.15 28.85
CA ASN A 24 37.39 -5.61 27.56
C ASN A 24 36.32 -4.77 26.82
N ALA A 25 35.04 -5.15 26.93
CA ALA A 25 33.93 -4.49 26.24
C ALA A 25 32.67 -4.39 27.12
N GLY A 26 32.87 -4.13 28.40
CA GLY A 26 31.78 -4.12 29.37
C GLY A 26 32.25 -3.94 30.80
N VAL A 27 31.30 -3.98 31.71
CA VAL A 27 31.55 -4.12 33.15
C VAL A 27 30.80 -5.31 33.69
N ARG A 28 31.42 -5.99 34.65
CA ARG A 28 30.77 -7.02 35.44
C ARG A 28 30.44 -6.44 36.81
N VAL A 29 29.17 -6.45 37.17
CA VAL A 29 28.70 -6.08 38.50
C VAL A 29 28.31 -7.37 39.23
N SER A 30 28.86 -7.59 40.43
CA SER A 30 28.68 -8.85 41.16
C SER A 30 28.51 -8.64 42.65
N GLY A 31 27.87 -9.60 43.30
CA GLY A 31 27.77 -9.75 44.75
C GLY A 31 27.73 -11.25 45.12
N PRO A 32 27.43 -11.59 46.39
CA PRO A 32 27.53 -12.96 46.88
C PRO A 32 26.61 -13.98 46.18
N GLN A 33 25.47 -13.53 45.63
CA GLN A 33 24.45 -14.39 45.02
C GLN A 33 24.03 -13.94 43.61
N HIS A 34 24.57 -12.82 43.12
CA HIS A 34 24.14 -12.20 41.88
C HIS A 34 25.35 -11.76 41.06
N GLU A 35 25.32 -12.03 39.76
CA GLU A 35 26.30 -11.53 38.79
C GLU A 35 25.53 -10.99 37.58
N TYR A 36 25.92 -9.80 37.13
CA TYR A 36 25.30 -9.13 36.00
C TYR A 36 26.39 -8.53 35.10
N LEU A 37 26.41 -8.98 33.85
CA LEU A 37 27.34 -8.48 32.83
C LEU A 37 26.65 -7.38 32.04
N ILE A 38 27.28 -6.21 31.98
CA ILE A 38 26.80 -5.04 31.27
C ILE A 38 27.76 -4.76 30.11
N PRO A 39 27.44 -5.18 28.89
CA PRO A 39 28.22 -4.83 27.71
C PRO A 39 28.20 -3.32 27.46
N PHE A 40 29.26 -2.77 26.88
CA PHE A 40 29.33 -1.34 26.55
C PHE A 40 28.24 -0.90 25.56
N ASN A 41 27.78 -1.78 24.66
CA ASN A 41 26.71 -1.49 23.71
C ASN A 41 25.31 -1.38 24.35
N GLN A 42 25.17 -1.71 25.63
CA GLN A 42 23.93 -1.55 26.39
C GLN A 42 23.99 -0.35 27.35
N LEU A 43 25.15 0.29 27.52
CA LEU A 43 25.27 1.46 28.39
C LEU A 43 24.74 2.71 27.69
N ILE A 44 23.87 3.44 28.39
CA ILE A 44 23.40 4.78 28.02
C ILE A 44 24.21 5.86 28.73
N ASN A 45 24.49 5.67 30.02
CA ASN A 45 25.27 6.61 30.84
C ASN A 45 25.90 5.90 32.05
N ILE A 46 26.97 6.48 32.60
CA ILE A 46 27.62 6.04 33.83
C ILE A 46 27.73 7.23 34.78
N ASN A 47 26.86 7.27 35.79
CA ASN A 47 26.87 8.34 36.77
C ASN A 47 27.80 7.99 37.94
N CYS A 48 28.52 8.99 38.44
CA CYS A 48 29.31 8.89 39.67
C CYS A 48 28.82 9.92 40.67
N LYS A 49 28.27 9.46 41.80
CA LYS A 49 27.68 10.32 42.84
C LYS A 49 28.46 10.21 44.14
N ARG A 50 28.58 11.35 44.84
CA ARG A 50 29.14 11.40 46.19
C ARG A 50 28.02 11.33 47.22
N GLY A 51 28.02 10.29 48.04
CA GLY A 51 27.19 10.21 49.24
C GLY A 51 27.85 10.86 50.46
N LEU A 52 27.18 10.78 51.62
CA LEU A 52 27.66 11.33 52.89
C LEU A 52 29.03 10.76 53.32
N VAL A 53 29.24 9.46 53.12
CA VAL A 53 30.46 8.74 53.53
C VAL A 53 31.08 7.94 52.37
N TRP A 54 30.28 7.48 51.42
CA TRP A 54 30.72 6.61 50.32
C TRP A 54 30.37 7.18 48.95
N GLY A 55 31.11 6.76 47.93
CA GLY A 55 30.74 6.96 46.53
C GLY A 55 29.75 5.90 46.02
N GLU A 56 29.04 6.28 44.97
CA GLU A 56 28.06 5.49 44.24
C GLU A 56 28.32 5.57 42.73
N LEU A 57 28.20 4.41 42.06
CA LEU A 57 28.17 4.31 40.60
C LEU A 57 26.80 3.82 40.14
N GLU A 58 26.26 4.46 39.11
CA GLU A 58 25.04 4.03 38.44
C GLU A 58 25.32 3.77 36.96
N PHE A 59 24.98 2.57 36.49
CA PHE A 59 25.00 2.19 35.09
C PHE A 59 23.58 2.29 34.54
N VAL A 60 23.34 3.27 33.67
CA VAL A 60 22.04 3.50 33.03
C VAL A 60 21.97 2.66 31.76
N LEU A 61 20.91 1.87 31.63
CA LEU A 61 20.62 0.98 30.52
C LEU A 61 19.31 1.41 29.83
N PRO A 62 18.98 0.87 28.64
CA PRO A 62 17.68 1.09 28.01
C PRO A 62 16.49 0.76 28.92
N GLU A 63 15.33 1.34 28.59
CA GLU A 63 14.07 1.15 29.32
C GLU A 63 14.14 1.61 30.80
N ASP A 64 14.90 2.67 31.07
CA ASP A 64 15.10 3.27 32.40
C ASP A 64 15.65 2.30 33.47
N LYS A 65 16.28 1.20 33.04
CA LYS A 65 16.93 0.24 33.93
C LYS A 65 18.25 0.84 34.45
N VAL A 66 18.48 0.73 35.77
CA VAL A 66 19.69 1.23 36.40
C VAL A 66 20.31 0.16 37.30
N VAL A 67 21.59 -0.15 37.08
CA VAL A 67 22.37 -1.02 37.96
C VAL A 67 23.28 -0.16 38.82
N ARG A 68 23.25 -0.36 40.15
CA ARG A 68 23.99 0.49 41.09
C ARG A 68 25.01 -0.27 41.90
N LEU A 69 26.15 0.38 42.17
CA LEU A 69 27.13 -0.04 43.16
C LEU A 69 27.29 1.07 44.21
N HIS A 70 27.06 0.73 45.47
CA HIS A 70 27.16 1.65 46.61
C HIS A 70 28.24 1.20 47.60
N GLY A 71 28.63 2.10 48.51
CA GLY A 71 29.47 1.75 49.66
C GLY A 71 30.97 1.71 49.37
N THR A 72 31.41 2.33 48.28
CA THR A 72 32.82 2.40 47.84
C THR A 72 33.51 3.65 48.38
N GLU A 73 34.83 3.63 48.57
CA GLU A 73 35.56 4.84 48.99
C GLU A 73 35.53 5.88 47.87
N TRP A 74 35.20 7.14 48.21
CA TRP A 74 34.95 8.19 47.20
C TRP A 74 36.13 8.41 46.23
N SER A 75 37.37 8.41 46.74
CA SER A 75 38.57 8.56 45.91
C SER A 75 38.72 7.42 44.90
N ASP A 76 38.38 6.20 45.31
CA ASP A 76 38.45 5.01 44.46
C ASP A 76 37.30 4.98 43.47
N THR A 77 36.09 5.38 43.88
CA THR A 77 34.93 5.56 42.98
C THR A 77 35.27 6.52 41.85
N GLN A 78 35.85 7.69 42.18
CA GLN A 78 36.23 8.70 41.19
C GLN A 78 37.35 8.22 40.26
N ARG A 79 38.34 7.49 40.78
CA ARG A 79 39.44 6.94 39.98
C ARG A 79 38.92 5.87 39.02
N PHE A 80 38.09 4.96 39.52
CA PHE A 80 37.46 3.92 38.74
C PHE A 80 36.54 4.51 37.67
N HIS A 81 35.68 5.47 38.02
CA HIS A 81 34.77 6.15 37.08
C HIS A 81 35.54 6.81 35.94
N ARG A 82 36.58 7.59 36.24
CA ARG A 82 37.39 8.25 35.21
C ARG A 82 38.02 7.25 34.23
N HIS A 83 38.57 6.15 34.75
CA HIS A 83 39.18 5.13 33.90
C HIS A 83 38.14 4.41 33.04
N LEU A 84 37.02 4.01 33.63
CA LEU A 84 35.92 3.37 32.91
C LEU A 84 35.31 4.29 31.85
N MET A 85 35.10 5.57 32.17
CA MET A 85 34.59 6.56 31.22
C MET A 85 35.52 6.70 30.02
N GLY A 86 36.84 6.74 30.23
CA GLY A 86 37.81 6.77 29.13
C GLY A 86 37.67 5.57 28.19
N LEU A 87 37.68 4.35 28.75
CA LEU A 87 37.53 3.11 27.97
C LEU A 87 36.20 3.05 27.21
N TRP A 88 35.11 3.46 27.86
CA TRP A 88 33.78 3.46 27.24
C TRP A 88 33.65 4.55 26.17
N GLN A 89 34.28 5.72 26.33
CA GLN A 89 34.33 6.77 25.32
C GLN A 89 35.15 6.37 24.11
N GLU A 90 36.34 5.79 24.31
CA GLU A 90 37.19 5.26 23.24
C GLU A 90 36.45 4.19 22.43
N TRP A 91 35.88 3.19 23.13
CA TRP A 91 35.07 2.15 22.49
C TRP A 91 33.84 2.75 21.76
N SER A 92 33.17 3.73 22.36
CA SER A 92 32.01 4.37 21.72
C SER A 92 32.40 5.13 20.45
N ALA A 93 33.56 5.79 20.44
CA ALA A 93 34.08 6.47 19.26
C ALA A 93 34.37 5.50 18.13
N GLU A 94 35.00 4.35 18.41
CA GLU A 94 35.22 3.29 17.41
C GLU A 94 33.90 2.75 16.85
N MET A 95 32.94 2.44 17.72
CA MET A 95 31.63 1.93 17.28
C MET A 95 30.82 2.98 16.53
N SER A 96 30.99 4.27 16.83
CA SER A 96 30.32 5.35 16.12
C SER A 96 30.73 5.41 14.64
N ALA A 97 31.98 5.04 14.31
CA ALA A 97 32.44 4.97 12.94
C ALA A 97 31.75 3.84 12.16
N ILE A 98 31.54 2.68 12.81
CA ILE A 98 30.78 1.57 12.23
C ILE A 98 29.30 1.98 12.03
N ALA A 99 28.71 2.62 13.05
CA ALA A 99 27.34 3.14 12.97
C ALA A 99 27.19 4.17 11.84
N ALA A 100 28.17 5.07 11.68
CA ALA A 100 28.19 6.06 10.60
C ALA A 100 28.16 5.38 9.22
N GLY A 101 29.01 4.37 8.99
CA GLY A 101 29.03 3.62 7.74
C GLY A 101 27.70 2.92 7.44
N LEU A 102 27.10 2.29 8.46
CA LEU A 102 25.78 1.67 8.31
C LEU A 102 24.71 2.72 7.98
N LEU A 103 24.63 3.82 8.72
CA LEU A 103 23.64 4.87 8.47
C LEU A 103 23.80 5.52 7.09
N GLN A 104 25.04 5.76 6.66
CA GLN A 104 25.32 6.26 5.31
C GLN A 104 24.86 5.28 4.23
N SER A 105 25.06 3.97 4.42
CA SER A 105 24.53 2.96 3.49
C SER A 105 23.00 3.00 3.40
N GLN A 106 22.31 3.24 4.52
CA GLN A 106 20.85 3.37 4.53
C GLN A 106 20.38 4.65 3.85
N LEU A 107 21.08 5.78 4.06
CA LEU A 107 20.81 7.02 3.33
C LEU A 107 21.02 6.87 1.83
N ALA A 108 22.05 6.13 1.40
CA ALA A 108 22.28 5.85 -0.01
C ALA A 108 21.12 5.04 -0.63
N ILE A 109 20.49 4.14 0.12
CA ILE A 109 19.28 3.42 -0.33
C ILE A 109 18.09 4.37 -0.44
N ILE A 110 17.89 5.24 0.54
CA ILE A 110 16.83 6.27 0.51
C ILE A 110 17.04 7.19 -0.70
N ALA A 111 18.26 7.71 -0.90
CA ALA A 111 18.61 8.57 -2.02
C ALA A 111 18.53 7.83 -3.37
N GLY A 112 18.98 6.57 -3.46
CA GLY A 112 18.87 5.76 -4.66
C GLY A 112 17.42 5.45 -5.03
N SER A 113 16.54 5.28 -4.04
CA SER A 113 15.10 5.18 -4.27
C SER A 113 14.46 6.50 -4.71
N SER A 114 15.17 7.62 -4.53
CA SER A 114 14.74 8.95 -4.95
C SER A 114 15.10 9.31 -6.40
N VAL A 115 15.75 8.38 -7.14
CA VAL A 115 16.05 8.58 -8.55
C VAL A 115 14.75 8.69 -9.33
N GLU A 116 14.58 9.81 -10.04
CA GLU A 116 13.34 10.26 -10.72
C GLU A 116 12.90 9.38 -11.91
N THR A 117 13.44 8.18 -12.05
CA THR A 117 13.17 7.29 -13.18
C THR A 117 12.04 6.31 -12.90
N GLN A 118 11.59 6.16 -11.65
CA GLN A 118 10.54 5.20 -11.29
C GLN A 118 9.58 5.72 -10.23
N TRP A 119 8.33 5.24 -10.31
CA TRP A 119 7.35 5.43 -9.25
C TRP A 119 7.74 4.69 -7.97
N LEU A 120 7.71 5.39 -6.83
CA LEU A 120 7.93 4.82 -5.51
C LEU A 120 6.58 4.36 -4.93
N THR A 121 6.30 3.07 -5.10
CA THR A 121 5.08 2.44 -4.59
C THR A 121 5.07 2.40 -3.06
N ARG A 122 3.88 2.34 -2.46
CA ARG A 122 3.75 2.14 -1.00
C ARG A 122 4.45 0.87 -0.51
N GLN A 123 4.40 -0.20 -1.31
CA GLN A 123 5.08 -1.46 -0.99
C GLN A 123 6.61 -1.29 -0.97
N LYS A 124 7.20 -0.63 -1.97
CA LYS A 124 8.65 -0.35 -2.01
C LYS A 124 9.06 0.53 -0.83
N ALA A 125 8.32 1.61 -0.55
CA ALA A 125 8.59 2.48 0.60
C ALA A 125 8.52 1.72 1.94
N GLN A 126 7.57 0.79 2.09
CA GLN A 126 7.49 -0.06 3.27
C GLN A 126 8.67 -1.04 3.37
N ALA A 127 9.13 -1.60 2.25
CA ALA A 127 10.30 -2.48 2.24
C ALA A 127 11.57 -1.73 2.67
N ILE A 128 11.79 -0.52 2.15
CA ILE A 128 12.92 0.35 2.56
C ILE A 128 12.83 0.64 4.06
N ARG A 129 11.64 0.95 4.58
CA ARG A 129 11.46 1.17 6.02
C ARG A 129 11.86 -0.07 6.83
N GLN A 130 11.39 -1.24 6.44
CA GLN A 130 11.70 -2.47 7.17
C GLN A 130 13.21 -2.75 7.14
N GLN A 131 13.85 -2.52 6.01
CA GLN A 131 15.29 -2.65 5.86
C GLN A 131 16.06 -1.70 6.80
N ILE A 132 15.65 -0.43 6.88
CA ILE A 132 16.28 0.55 7.78
C ILE A 132 16.08 0.12 9.23
N ILE A 133 14.87 -0.25 9.65
CA ILE A 133 14.60 -0.69 11.03
C ILE A 133 15.48 -1.88 11.40
N THR A 134 15.54 -2.92 10.55
CA THR A 134 16.39 -4.08 10.77
C THR A 134 17.88 -3.72 10.81
N ALA A 135 18.32 -2.77 9.98
CA ALA A 135 19.70 -2.30 10.02
C ALA A 135 20.02 -1.54 11.33
N LEU A 136 19.06 -0.77 11.86
CA LEU A 136 19.19 -0.06 13.13
C LEU A 136 19.23 -1.00 14.35
N GLU A 137 18.53 -2.13 14.30
CA GLU A 137 18.63 -3.18 15.33
C GLU A 137 20.03 -3.80 15.41
N GLY A 138 20.77 -3.80 14.30
CA GLY A 138 22.14 -4.29 14.23
C GLY A 138 23.21 -3.28 14.62
N LEU A 139 22.85 -2.08 15.08
CA LEU A 139 23.82 -1.05 15.43
C LEU A 139 24.65 -1.45 16.66
N PRO A 140 25.97 -1.15 16.66
CA PRO A 140 26.84 -1.44 17.79
C PRO A 140 26.64 -0.46 18.97
N LEU A 141 25.81 0.58 18.80
CA LEU A 141 25.53 1.60 19.81
C LEU A 141 24.01 1.74 20.03
N PRO A 142 23.57 2.08 21.25
CA PRO A 142 22.19 2.48 21.48
C PRO A 142 21.80 3.67 20.59
N THR A 143 20.61 3.60 19.98
CA THR A 143 20.12 4.66 19.07
C THR A 143 19.97 6.02 19.77
N SER A 144 19.69 6.02 21.07
CA SER A 144 19.63 7.23 21.90
C SER A 144 20.95 7.99 21.96
N ARG A 145 22.08 7.31 21.76
CA ARG A 145 23.42 7.89 21.83
C ARG A 145 23.97 8.33 20.48
N LEU A 146 23.37 7.93 19.36
CA LEU A 146 23.90 8.26 18.03
C LEU A 146 24.02 9.78 17.80
N ALA A 147 23.10 10.56 18.37
CA ALA A 147 23.15 12.01 18.28
C ALA A 147 24.35 12.64 19.03
N GLU A 148 25.04 11.92 19.91
CA GLU A 148 26.22 12.41 20.63
C GLU A 148 27.44 12.53 19.70
N PHE A 149 27.51 11.76 18.62
CA PHE A 149 28.71 11.65 17.77
C PHE A 149 28.55 12.40 16.44
N ASP A 150 29.44 13.36 16.16
CA ASP A 150 29.36 14.21 14.95
C ASP A 150 29.42 13.40 13.64
N ASN A 151 30.17 12.30 13.61
CA ASN A 151 30.36 11.46 12.41
C ASN A 151 29.09 10.72 11.95
N CYS A 152 28.12 10.49 12.84
CA CYS A 152 26.88 9.78 12.52
C CYS A 152 25.60 10.56 12.85
N ARG A 153 25.69 11.68 13.58
CA ARG A 153 24.56 12.53 14.00
C ARG A 153 23.67 12.92 12.83
N ASP A 154 24.21 13.53 11.79
CA ASP A 154 23.41 14.03 10.67
C ASP A 154 22.74 12.89 9.91
N ALA A 155 23.46 11.78 9.73
CA ALA A 155 22.92 10.61 9.06
C ALA A 155 21.78 9.96 9.86
N TRP A 156 21.94 9.89 11.18
CA TRP A 156 20.91 9.44 12.10
C TRP A 156 19.66 10.33 12.05
N LEU A 157 19.82 11.65 12.13
CA LEU A 157 18.70 12.59 12.06
C LEU A 157 17.93 12.49 10.74
N GLN A 158 18.62 12.31 9.62
CA GLN A 158 17.99 12.12 8.31
C GLN A 158 17.22 10.79 8.23
N CYS A 159 17.81 9.68 8.71
CA CYS A 159 17.12 8.40 8.81
C CYS A 159 15.87 8.51 9.70
N GLN A 160 15.98 9.18 10.85
CA GLN A 160 14.87 9.40 11.78
C GLN A 160 13.75 10.24 11.15
N ALA A 161 14.10 11.34 10.47
CA ALA A 161 13.15 12.19 9.77
C ALA A 161 12.40 11.42 8.67
N TRP A 162 13.12 10.60 7.89
CA TRP A 162 12.51 9.76 6.86
C TRP A 162 11.59 8.68 7.45
N LEU A 163 12.00 8.06 8.56
CA LEU A 163 11.18 7.05 9.26
C LEU A 163 9.90 7.66 9.87
N ALA A 164 9.96 8.92 10.31
CA ALA A 164 8.83 9.66 10.88
C ALA A 164 7.82 10.09 9.82
N ASP A 165 8.27 10.61 8.67
CA ASP A 165 7.40 11.16 7.62
C ASP A 165 7.67 10.56 6.23
N LYS A 166 7.56 9.23 6.15
CA LYS A 166 7.79 8.49 4.91
C LYS A 166 6.82 8.87 3.78
N GLU A 167 5.57 9.22 4.12
CA GLU A 167 4.55 9.51 3.12
C GLU A 167 4.79 10.85 2.43
N SER A 168 5.26 11.87 3.15
CA SER A 168 5.67 13.14 2.54
C SER A 168 6.87 12.97 1.61
N GLY A 169 7.88 12.21 2.04
CA GLY A 169 9.03 11.88 1.20
C GLY A 169 8.61 11.16 -0.09
N ARG A 170 7.74 10.15 0.03
CA ARG A 170 7.18 9.42 -1.11
C ARG A 170 6.33 10.31 -2.03
N ALA A 171 5.52 11.20 -1.46
CA ALA A 171 4.68 12.11 -2.23
C ALA A 171 5.53 13.09 -3.05
N LYS A 172 6.56 13.71 -2.46
CA LYS A 172 7.50 14.60 -3.16
C LYS A 172 8.25 13.88 -4.27
N HIS A 173 8.72 12.66 -4.01
CA HIS A 173 9.35 11.82 -5.03
C HIS A 173 8.42 11.55 -6.21
N ASN A 174 7.21 11.03 -5.93
CA ASN A 174 6.24 10.69 -6.97
C ASN A 174 5.75 11.93 -7.72
N GLN A 175 5.70 13.10 -7.07
CA GLN A 175 5.40 14.37 -7.72
C GLN A 175 6.46 14.72 -8.76
N ARG A 176 7.76 14.70 -8.40
CA ARG A 176 8.85 14.98 -9.35
C ARG A 176 8.87 13.97 -10.51
N TYR A 177 8.70 12.69 -10.20
CA TYR A 177 8.53 11.66 -11.23
C TYR A 177 7.36 11.98 -12.17
N THR A 178 6.23 12.41 -11.62
CA THR A 178 5.05 12.75 -12.42
C THR A 178 5.32 13.95 -13.32
N GLU A 179 5.89 15.02 -12.77
CA GLU A 179 6.26 16.23 -13.53
C GLU A 179 7.22 15.89 -14.67
N ALA A 180 8.25 15.07 -14.41
CA ALA A 180 9.19 14.60 -15.43
C ALA A 180 8.49 13.78 -16.53
N MET A 181 7.57 12.88 -16.16
CA MET A 181 6.81 12.07 -17.13
C MET A 181 5.86 12.90 -17.98
N LEU A 182 5.16 13.87 -17.38
CA LEU A 182 4.27 14.76 -18.10
C LEU A 182 5.05 15.64 -19.09
N ALA A 183 6.23 16.13 -18.70
CA ALA A 183 7.09 16.90 -19.59
C ALA A 183 7.66 16.04 -20.73
N GLN A 184 8.15 14.83 -20.43
CA GLN A 184 8.77 13.95 -21.42
C GLN A 184 7.76 13.41 -22.45
N TYR A 185 6.53 13.11 -22.01
CA TYR A 185 5.49 12.50 -22.84
C TYR A 185 4.33 13.46 -23.10
N ASN A 186 4.59 14.77 -23.19
CA ASN A 186 3.55 15.79 -23.36
C ASN A 186 2.64 15.49 -24.56
N ASP A 187 3.23 15.17 -25.72
CA ASP A 187 2.49 14.88 -26.95
C ASP A 187 1.52 13.69 -26.77
N PHE A 188 1.91 12.67 -26.00
CA PHE A 188 1.03 11.55 -25.68
C PHE A 188 -0.20 12.03 -24.90
N PHE A 189 -0.02 12.83 -23.84
CA PHE A 189 -1.15 13.29 -23.02
C PHE A 189 -2.06 14.27 -23.74
N ASP A 190 -1.53 15.01 -24.72
CA ASP A 190 -2.29 15.94 -25.56
C ASP A 190 -3.12 15.22 -26.64
N GLN A 191 -2.64 14.08 -27.15
CA GLN A 191 -3.20 13.44 -28.36
C GLN A 191 -3.90 12.10 -28.12
N ILE A 192 -3.71 11.46 -26.96
CA ILE A 192 -4.24 10.12 -26.68
C ILE A 192 -5.77 10.05 -26.70
N GLU A 193 -6.45 11.17 -26.51
CA GLU A 193 -7.91 11.27 -26.51
C GLU A 193 -8.40 12.44 -27.37
N SER A 194 -9.73 12.58 -27.54
CA SER A 194 -10.31 13.65 -28.39
C SER A 194 -9.96 15.06 -27.91
N SER A 195 -9.59 15.20 -26.64
CA SER A 195 -9.14 16.43 -26.03
C SER A 195 -7.97 16.10 -25.10
N PRO A 196 -7.01 17.00 -24.92
CA PRO A 196 -5.91 16.83 -23.98
C PRO A 196 -6.40 16.41 -22.59
N LEU A 197 -5.66 15.50 -21.95
CA LEU A 197 -5.95 15.13 -20.57
C LEU A 197 -5.63 16.31 -19.65
N ASN A 198 -6.53 16.60 -18.71
CA ASN A 198 -6.21 17.57 -17.67
C ASN A 198 -5.17 17.01 -16.69
N ALA A 199 -4.58 17.89 -15.87
CA ALA A 199 -3.53 17.53 -14.93
C ALA A 199 -3.92 16.35 -14.00
N SER A 200 -5.14 16.31 -13.48
CA SER A 200 -5.59 15.24 -12.59
C SER A 200 -5.76 13.89 -13.30
N GLN A 201 -6.21 13.90 -14.56
CA GLN A 201 -6.34 12.72 -15.40
C GLN A 201 -4.95 12.18 -15.78
N ALA A 202 -4.05 13.06 -16.20
CA ALA A 202 -2.69 12.69 -16.57
C ALA A 202 -1.91 12.16 -15.35
N GLN A 203 -2.06 12.77 -14.17
CA GLN A 203 -1.52 12.25 -12.91
C GLN A 203 -2.05 10.84 -12.59
N ALA A 204 -3.35 10.58 -12.80
CA ALA A 204 -3.92 9.24 -12.63
C ALA A 204 -3.35 8.23 -13.64
N VAL A 205 -3.09 8.66 -14.88
CA VAL A 205 -2.47 7.83 -15.93
C VAL A 205 -1.01 7.54 -15.63
N VAL A 206 -0.24 8.47 -15.04
CA VAL A 206 1.19 8.25 -14.71
C VAL A 206 1.38 7.40 -13.46
N ASN A 207 0.42 7.45 -12.53
CA ASN A 207 0.53 6.80 -11.23
C ASN A 207 0.90 5.30 -11.34
N GLY A 208 2.03 4.94 -10.74
CA GLY A 208 2.60 3.59 -10.80
C GLY A 208 2.28 2.70 -9.59
N GLU A 209 1.29 3.05 -8.77
CA GLU A 209 0.85 2.15 -7.70
C GLU A 209 0.27 0.85 -8.26
N ARG A 210 0.47 -0.24 -7.52
CA ARG A 210 -0.11 -1.56 -7.87
C ARG A 210 -1.63 -1.57 -7.86
N SER A 211 -2.24 -0.69 -7.08
CA SER A 211 -3.68 -0.55 -6.98
C SER A 211 -4.01 0.92 -6.80
N LEU A 212 -4.87 1.42 -7.69
CA LEU A 212 -5.25 2.83 -7.74
C LEU A 212 -6.77 2.95 -7.81
N LEU A 213 -7.34 3.76 -6.91
CA LEU A 213 -8.74 4.15 -6.96
C LEU A 213 -8.83 5.57 -7.51
N VAL A 214 -9.48 5.73 -8.66
CA VAL A 214 -9.75 7.05 -9.27
C VAL A 214 -11.19 7.45 -8.95
N LEU A 215 -11.36 8.46 -8.10
CA LEU A 215 -12.66 9.03 -7.75
C LEU A 215 -13.03 10.12 -8.76
N ALA A 216 -14.15 9.93 -9.45
CA ALA A 216 -14.46 10.72 -10.64
C ALA A 216 -15.98 10.87 -10.85
N GLY A 217 -16.46 12.12 -10.84
CA GLY A 217 -17.87 12.48 -11.03
C GLY A 217 -18.41 12.13 -12.42
N ALA A 218 -19.71 12.29 -12.66
CA ALA A 218 -20.28 12.14 -14.00
C ALA A 218 -19.59 13.12 -14.99
N GLY A 219 -19.32 12.68 -16.22
CA GLY A 219 -18.69 13.52 -17.26
C GLY A 219 -17.20 13.83 -17.09
N SER A 220 -16.54 13.41 -16.00
CA SER A 220 -15.13 13.72 -15.71
C SER A 220 -14.07 12.95 -16.53
N GLY A 221 -14.49 12.19 -17.57
CA GLY A 221 -13.55 11.47 -18.43
C GLY A 221 -12.99 10.16 -17.86
N LYS A 222 -13.74 9.44 -17.00
CA LYS A 222 -13.33 8.13 -16.45
C LYS A 222 -12.84 7.15 -17.51
N THR A 223 -13.63 6.99 -18.57
CA THR A 223 -13.30 6.08 -19.68
C THR A 223 -12.02 6.53 -20.39
N SER A 224 -11.82 7.85 -20.54
CA SER A 224 -10.62 8.41 -21.14
C SER A 224 -9.36 8.14 -20.31
N VAL A 225 -9.45 8.20 -18.97
CA VAL A 225 -8.35 7.80 -18.10
C VAL A 225 -8.02 6.31 -18.25
N LEU A 226 -9.02 5.43 -18.39
CA LEU A 226 -8.78 3.99 -18.57
C LEU A 226 -8.09 3.68 -19.91
N VAL A 227 -8.59 4.26 -21.01
CA VAL A 227 -8.01 4.09 -22.36
C VAL A 227 -6.59 4.65 -22.40
N ALA A 228 -6.39 5.87 -21.87
CA ALA A 228 -5.07 6.48 -21.80
C ALA A 228 -4.12 5.69 -20.90
N ARG A 229 -4.60 5.08 -19.82
CA ARG A 229 -3.77 4.21 -18.97
C ARG A 229 -3.34 2.94 -19.70
N ALA A 230 -4.21 2.31 -20.48
CA ALA A 230 -3.83 1.19 -21.32
C ALA A 230 -2.75 1.61 -22.34
N GLY A 231 -2.97 2.71 -23.06
CA GLY A 231 -2.00 3.28 -23.99
C GLY A 231 -0.66 3.62 -23.34
N TRP A 232 -0.68 4.16 -22.12
CA TRP A 232 0.52 4.50 -21.35
C TRP A 232 1.37 3.28 -21.02
N LEU A 233 0.73 2.19 -20.58
CA LEU A 233 1.42 0.93 -20.28
C LEU A 233 2.07 0.33 -21.53
N LEU A 234 1.39 0.39 -22.67
CA LEU A 234 1.93 -0.07 -23.95
C LEU A 234 3.10 0.81 -24.43
N ALA A 235 2.92 2.13 -24.43
CA ALA A 235 3.91 3.08 -24.90
C ALA A 235 5.22 3.00 -24.12
N ARG A 236 5.14 2.65 -22.83
CA ARG A 236 6.30 2.43 -21.96
C ARG A 236 6.85 1.01 -21.96
N GLY A 237 6.21 0.08 -22.67
CA GLY A 237 6.58 -1.33 -22.64
C GLY A 237 6.44 -1.98 -21.26
N GLU A 238 5.58 -1.44 -20.40
CA GLU A 238 5.31 -1.98 -19.05
C GLU A 238 4.32 -3.15 -19.07
N ALA A 239 3.57 -3.30 -20.15
CA ALA A 239 2.69 -4.44 -20.42
C ALA A 239 2.60 -4.71 -21.91
N SER A 240 2.42 -5.98 -22.30
CA SER A 240 1.93 -6.35 -23.62
C SER A 240 0.40 -6.27 -23.66
N PRO A 241 -0.23 -6.13 -24.85
CA PRO A 241 -1.68 -6.05 -24.98
C PRO A 241 -2.44 -7.18 -24.27
N GLU A 242 -1.94 -8.42 -24.31
CA GLU A 242 -2.58 -9.59 -23.70
C GLU A 242 -2.51 -9.59 -22.16
N GLN A 243 -1.67 -8.74 -21.58
CA GLN A 243 -1.55 -8.53 -20.14
C GLN A 243 -2.55 -7.49 -19.61
N ILE A 244 -3.29 -6.82 -20.49
CA ILE A 244 -4.25 -5.76 -20.13
C ILE A 244 -5.68 -6.29 -20.21
N LEU A 245 -6.38 -6.27 -19.07
CA LEU A 245 -7.80 -6.62 -18.96
C LEU A 245 -8.62 -5.38 -18.60
N LEU A 246 -9.58 -5.04 -19.45
CA LEU A 246 -10.55 -3.97 -19.19
C LEU A 246 -11.93 -4.56 -18.91
N LEU A 247 -12.60 -4.07 -17.87
CA LEU A 247 -13.89 -4.58 -17.42
C LEU A 247 -14.96 -3.48 -17.36
N ALA A 248 -16.15 -3.80 -17.83
CA ALA A 248 -17.34 -2.97 -17.77
C ALA A 248 -18.53 -3.72 -17.16
N PHE A 249 -19.48 -3.01 -16.56
CA PHE A 249 -20.73 -3.62 -16.12
C PHE A 249 -21.68 -3.96 -17.29
N GLY A 250 -21.85 -3.03 -18.23
CA GLY A 250 -22.78 -3.17 -19.35
C GLY A 250 -22.08 -3.48 -20.67
N ARG A 251 -22.74 -4.24 -21.55
CA ARG A 251 -22.25 -4.53 -22.91
C ARG A 251 -21.94 -3.29 -23.71
N LYS A 252 -22.84 -2.29 -23.68
CA LYS A 252 -22.66 -1.02 -24.38
C LYS A 252 -21.37 -0.30 -23.94
N ALA A 253 -21.06 -0.32 -22.64
CA ALA A 253 -19.86 0.32 -22.12
C ALA A 253 -18.58 -0.45 -22.51
N ALA A 254 -18.64 -1.78 -22.54
CA ALA A 254 -17.53 -2.60 -23.05
C ALA A 254 -17.28 -2.30 -24.54
N GLN A 255 -18.33 -2.31 -25.36
CA GLN A 255 -18.23 -2.01 -26.79
C GLN A 255 -17.71 -0.58 -27.06
N GLU A 256 -18.21 0.42 -26.33
CA GLU A 256 -17.69 1.79 -26.45
C GLU A 256 -16.20 1.88 -26.07
N MET A 257 -15.76 1.11 -25.07
CA MET A 257 -14.33 1.02 -24.73
C MET A 257 -13.51 0.38 -25.84
N ASP A 258 -13.98 -0.72 -26.44
CA ASP A 258 -13.31 -1.36 -27.59
C ASP A 258 -13.18 -0.41 -28.78
N GLU A 259 -14.27 0.27 -29.14
CA GLU A 259 -14.27 1.26 -30.23
C GLU A 259 -13.26 2.39 -29.96
N ARG A 260 -13.15 2.84 -28.71
CA ARG A 260 -12.15 3.84 -28.31
C ARG A 260 -10.72 3.30 -28.36
N LEU A 261 -10.48 2.08 -27.88
CA LEU A 261 -9.14 1.46 -27.94
C LEU A 261 -8.66 1.37 -29.39
N GLN A 262 -9.52 0.91 -30.30
CA GLN A 262 -9.17 0.82 -31.71
C GLN A 262 -8.95 2.19 -32.35
N ALA A 263 -9.76 3.19 -31.99
CA ALA A 263 -9.61 4.54 -32.52
C ALA A 263 -8.35 5.27 -32.00
N ARG A 264 -7.93 5.01 -30.75
CA ARG A 264 -6.82 5.73 -30.09
C ARG A 264 -5.48 5.01 -30.14
N LEU A 265 -5.51 3.69 -30.00
CA LEU A 265 -4.31 2.85 -29.88
C LEU A 265 -4.07 2.00 -31.14
N HIS A 266 -5.02 1.99 -32.09
CA HIS A 266 -4.95 1.21 -33.32
C HIS A 266 -4.65 -0.28 -33.07
N THR A 267 -5.25 -0.83 -32.01
CA THR A 267 -5.10 -2.23 -31.61
C THR A 267 -6.45 -2.86 -31.32
N ASP A 268 -6.64 -4.06 -31.87
CA ASP A 268 -7.75 -4.97 -31.56
C ASP A 268 -7.34 -6.05 -30.54
N GLU A 269 -6.09 -6.02 -30.05
CA GLU A 269 -5.53 -7.04 -29.16
C GLU A 269 -5.98 -6.86 -27.70
N ILE A 270 -6.36 -5.63 -27.32
CA ILE A 270 -6.96 -5.34 -26.01
C ILE A 270 -8.48 -5.36 -26.16
N THR A 271 -9.14 -6.27 -25.44
CA THR A 271 -10.60 -6.37 -25.45
C THR A 271 -11.20 -6.04 -24.07
N ALA A 272 -12.10 -5.06 -24.03
CA ALA A 272 -12.96 -4.79 -22.91
C ALA A 272 -14.08 -5.84 -22.81
N ARG A 273 -14.25 -6.39 -21.61
CA ARG A 273 -15.25 -7.45 -21.35
C ARG A 273 -16.23 -7.03 -20.27
N THR A 274 -17.43 -7.60 -20.33
CA THR A 274 -18.26 -7.63 -19.12
C THR A 274 -17.77 -8.72 -18.17
N PHE A 275 -18.10 -8.61 -16.88
CA PHE A 275 -17.80 -9.68 -15.90
C PHE A 275 -18.31 -11.05 -16.36
N HIS A 276 -19.52 -11.11 -16.91
CA HIS A 276 -20.10 -12.34 -17.44
C HIS A 276 -19.34 -12.87 -18.67
N ALA A 277 -18.92 -11.98 -19.57
CA ALA A 277 -18.15 -12.37 -20.75
C ALA A 277 -16.74 -12.88 -20.37
N LEU A 278 -16.11 -12.28 -19.35
CA LEU A 278 -14.86 -12.77 -18.80
C LEU A 278 -15.04 -14.15 -18.14
N ALA A 279 -16.08 -14.33 -17.33
CA ALA A 279 -16.34 -15.62 -16.68
C ALA A 279 -16.54 -16.74 -17.71
N LEU A 280 -17.32 -16.48 -18.77
CA LEU A 280 -17.51 -17.44 -19.85
C LEU A 280 -16.18 -17.77 -20.56
N PHE A 281 -15.34 -16.75 -20.83
CA PHE A 281 -14.02 -16.95 -21.42
C PHE A 281 -13.12 -17.83 -20.55
N ILE A 282 -13.06 -17.59 -19.23
CA ILE A 282 -12.28 -18.42 -18.29
C ILE A 282 -12.78 -19.87 -18.28
N ILE A 283 -14.10 -20.09 -18.26
CA ILE A 283 -14.68 -21.44 -18.32
C ILE A 283 -14.33 -22.14 -19.62
N GLN A 284 -14.36 -21.43 -20.75
CA GLN A 284 -14.00 -21.97 -22.06
C GLN A 284 -12.54 -22.44 -22.12
N GLN A 285 -11.63 -21.73 -21.46
CA GLN A 285 -10.21 -22.11 -21.40
C GLN A 285 -9.99 -23.35 -20.52
N GLY A 286 -10.77 -23.53 -19.44
CA GLY A 286 -10.59 -24.60 -18.46
C GLY A 286 -11.46 -25.86 -18.68
N SER A 287 -12.48 -25.81 -19.54
CA SER A 287 -13.47 -26.89 -19.68
C SER A 287 -13.60 -27.38 -21.12
N LYS A 288 -13.63 -28.71 -21.30
CA LYS A 288 -13.99 -29.34 -22.58
C LYS A 288 -15.46 -29.14 -22.96
N LYS A 289 -16.32 -28.81 -22.00
CA LYS A 289 -17.75 -28.51 -22.21
C LYS A 289 -18.01 -27.04 -21.93
N VAL A 290 -18.09 -26.26 -23.01
CA VAL A 290 -18.44 -24.84 -22.95
C VAL A 290 -19.93 -24.71 -22.68
N PRO A 291 -20.35 -23.99 -21.61
CA PRO A 291 -21.76 -23.72 -21.38
C PRO A 291 -22.31 -22.82 -22.49
N VAL A 292 -23.41 -23.27 -23.12
CA VAL A 292 -24.13 -22.49 -24.13
C VAL A 292 -25.13 -21.59 -23.40
N VAL A 293 -24.86 -20.29 -23.38
CA VAL A 293 -25.83 -19.32 -22.88
C VAL A 293 -26.97 -19.22 -23.88
N SER A 294 -28.21 -19.44 -23.43
CA SER A 294 -29.39 -19.34 -24.27
C SER A 294 -29.47 -17.95 -24.91
N LYS A 295 -29.82 -17.90 -26.21
CA LYS A 295 -30.05 -16.63 -26.92
C LYS A 295 -31.07 -15.75 -26.20
N LEU A 296 -32.04 -16.37 -25.51
CA LEU A 296 -33.10 -15.68 -24.77
C LEU A 296 -32.59 -14.82 -23.60
N GLU A 297 -31.45 -15.17 -22.99
CA GLU A 297 -30.87 -14.36 -21.92
C GLU A 297 -30.45 -12.97 -22.42
N ASN A 298 -29.97 -12.92 -23.65
CA ASN A 298 -29.30 -11.76 -24.21
C ASN A 298 -30.13 -11.01 -25.24
N ASP A 299 -31.15 -11.66 -25.77
CA ASP A 299 -32.08 -11.10 -26.74
C ASP A 299 -33.47 -10.97 -26.11
N ALA A 300 -33.76 -9.75 -25.64
CA ALA A 300 -35.06 -9.42 -25.07
C ALA A 300 -36.19 -9.56 -26.11
N ALA A 301 -35.92 -9.31 -27.38
CA ALA A 301 -36.93 -9.45 -28.43
C ALA A 301 -37.26 -10.93 -28.67
N ALA A 302 -36.25 -11.80 -28.78
CA ALA A 302 -36.45 -13.25 -28.88
C ALA A 302 -37.15 -13.83 -27.65
N ARG A 303 -36.82 -13.34 -26.44
CA ARG A 303 -37.49 -13.75 -25.20
C ARG A 303 -38.96 -13.34 -25.17
N HIS A 304 -39.26 -12.09 -25.56
CA HIS A 304 -40.64 -11.63 -25.68
C HIS A 304 -41.42 -12.40 -26.76
N ALA A 305 -40.79 -12.69 -27.90
CA ALA A 305 -41.39 -13.47 -28.97
C ALA A 305 -41.75 -14.88 -28.50
N LEU A 306 -40.82 -15.57 -27.82
CA LEU A 306 -41.06 -16.89 -27.24
C LEU A 306 -42.19 -16.85 -26.20
N PHE A 307 -42.14 -15.88 -25.27
CA PHE A 307 -43.17 -15.73 -24.25
C PHE A 307 -44.55 -15.52 -24.89
N THR A 308 -44.63 -14.66 -25.90
CA THR A 308 -45.87 -14.37 -26.65
C THR A 308 -46.38 -15.60 -27.36
N GLN A 309 -45.52 -16.36 -28.02
CA GLN A 309 -45.88 -17.58 -28.73
C GLN A 309 -46.41 -18.65 -27.76
N CYS A 310 -45.70 -18.90 -26.65
CA CYS A 310 -46.12 -19.84 -25.62
C CYS A 310 -47.45 -19.43 -24.99
N TRP A 311 -47.64 -18.14 -24.71
CA TRP A 311 -48.89 -17.60 -24.19
C TRP A 311 -50.07 -17.86 -25.13
N GLN A 312 -49.89 -17.56 -26.42
CA GLN A 312 -50.94 -17.77 -27.42
C GLN A 312 -51.30 -19.25 -27.57
N ALA A 313 -50.31 -20.13 -27.58
CA ALA A 313 -50.53 -21.57 -27.61
C ALA A 313 -51.38 -22.02 -26.41
N GLN A 314 -51.01 -21.60 -25.19
CA GLN A 314 -51.77 -21.91 -23.98
C GLN A 314 -53.20 -21.35 -24.02
N CYS A 315 -53.41 -20.14 -24.52
CA CYS A 315 -54.76 -19.58 -24.69
C CYS A 315 -55.61 -20.35 -25.72
N ARG A 316 -54.99 -20.89 -26.78
CA ARG A 316 -55.68 -21.72 -27.79
C ARG A 316 -56.08 -23.08 -27.23
N GLU A 317 -55.20 -23.72 -26.47
CA GLU A 317 -55.45 -25.02 -25.84
C GLU A 317 -56.45 -24.94 -24.69
N LYS A 318 -56.39 -23.88 -23.87
CA LYS A 318 -57.18 -23.71 -22.65
C LYS A 318 -58.16 -22.54 -22.75
N LYS A 319 -59.06 -22.61 -23.74
CA LYS A 319 -60.01 -21.53 -24.07
C LYS A 319 -60.86 -21.07 -22.89
N ALA A 320 -61.29 -21.98 -22.02
CA ALA A 320 -62.11 -21.64 -20.86
C ALA A 320 -61.38 -20.75 -19.84
N GLN A 321 -60.07 -20.95 -19.68
CA GLN A 321 -59.23 -20.22 -18.74
C GLN A 321 -58.65 -18.93 -19.33
N ALA A 322 -58.52 -18.85 -20.66
CA ALA A 322 -57.91 -17.71 -21.37
C ALA A 322 -58.54 -16.35 -21.03
N LYS A 323 -59.88 -16.30 -20.83
CA LYS A 323 -60.57 -15.06 -20.43
C LYS A 323 -60.17 -14.59 -19.04
N GLY A 324 -60.05 -15.52 -18.08
CA GLY A 324 -59.64 -15.23 -16.71
C GLY A 324 -58.18 -14.78 -16.63
N TRP A 325 -57.31 -15.46 -17.37
CA TRP A 325 -55.90 -15.11 -17.53
C TRP A 325 -55.68 -13.72 -18.11
N ARG A 326 -56.44 -13.36 -19.15
CA ARG A 326 -56.41 -12.00 -19.73
C ARG A 326 -56.85 -10.94 -18.71
N LEU A 327 -57.94 -11.20 -17.97
CA LEU A 327 -58.41 -10.28 -16.93
C LEU A 327 -57.37 -10.11 -15.82
N TRP A 328 -56.70 -11.20 -15.43
CA TRP A 328 -55.65 -11.19 -14.42
C TRP A 328 -54.44 -10.37 -14.88
N LEU A 329 -53.93 -10.59 -16.10
CA LEU A 329 -52.82 -9.77 -16.64
C LEU A 329 -53.19 -8.29 -16.75
N GLN A 330 -54.43 -7.97 -17.14
CA GLN A 330 -54.91 -6.59 -17.20
C GLN A 330 -54.97 -5.92 -15.81
N LYS A 331 -55.30 -6.67 -14.76
CA LYS A 331 -55.32 -6.17 -13.39
C LYS A 331 -53.93 -6.08 -12.76
N SER A 332 -53.09 -7.09 -12.99
CA SER A 332 -51.79 -7.23 -12.34
C SER A 332 -50.66 -6.45 -13.03
N TRP A 333 -50.81 -6.12 -14.32
CA TRP A 333 -49.77 -5.48 -15.14
C TRP A 333 -50.21 -4.18 -15.83
N ALA A 334 -51.22 -3.52 -15.26
CA ALA A 334 -51.80 -2.28 -15.78
C ALA A 334 -50.72 -1.19 -15.98
N GLY A 335 -50.26 -1.01 -17.22
CA GLY A 335 -49.29 0.02 -17.60
C GLY A 335 -48.25 -0.40 -18.64
N MET A 336 -48.06 -1.70 -18.91
CA MET A 336 -46.94 -2.17 -19.76
C MET A 336 -47.30 -2.95 -21.02
N LEU A 337 -48.60 -3.19 -21.29
CA LEU A 337 -49.06 -3.85 -22.52
C LEU A 337 -49.88 -2.87 -23.40
N PRO A 338 -49.49 -2.62 -24.66
CA PRO A 338 -50.28 -1.81 -25.56
C PRO A 338 -51.40 -2.64 -26.16
N MET A 339 -52.59 -2.62 -25.54
CA MET A 339 -53.81 -3.09 -26.20
C MET A 339 -54.93 -2.08 -25.97
N LYS A 340 -55.21 -1.23 -26.96
CA LYS A 340 -56.44 -0.42 -27.00
C LYS A 340 -57.58 -1.23 -27.60
N ALA A 341 -58.71 -1.20 -26.90
CA ALA A 341 -59.99 -1.67 -27.37
C ALA A 341 -60.66 -0.61 -28.29
N SER A 342 -61.43 -1.11 -29.28
CA SER A 342 -62.35 -0.39 -30.16
C SER A 342 -61.76 0.30 -31.41
N GLY A 343 -62.42 0.02 -32.54
CA GLY A 343 -62.01 0.44 -33.86
C GLY A 343 -62.30 1.91 -34.16
N LYS A 344 -61.29 2.58 -34.69
CA LYS A 344 -61.33 3.52 -35.83
C LYS A 344 -59.89 3.95 -36.14
N MET A 345 -59.46 3.73 -37.38
CA MET A 345 -58.17 4.20 -37.90
C MET A 345 -58.22 5.69 -38.25
N LYS A 346 -57.19 6.45 -37.83
CA LYS A 346 -56.66 7.60 -38.58
C LYS A 346 -55.13 7.58 -38.53
N LYS A 347 -54.51 7.49 -39.72
CA LYS A 347 -53.08 7.67 -40.06
C LYS A 347 -52.66 9.10 -39.69
N SER A 348 -51.46 9.47 -39.23
CA SER A 348 -50.05 9.07 -39.43
C SER A 348 -49.26 9.59 -38.19
N SER A 349 -48.07 9.16 -37.76
CA SER A 349 -46.86 8.60 -38.39
C SER A 349 -46.12 7.73 -37.36
N ASN A 350 -45.28 6.79 -37.83
CA ASN A 350 -44.64 5.66 -37.13
C ASN A 350 -45.47 4.37 -37.12
N GLU A 351 -45.16 3.55 -38.11
CA GLU A 351 -45.68 2.23 -38.42
C GLU A 351 -45.44 1.25 -37.27
N TRP A 352 -46.41 1.14 -36.37
CA TRP A 352 -46.62 -0.05 -35.56
C TRP A 352 -48.08 -0.48 -35.74
N ALA A 353 -48.25 -1.79 -35.93
CA ALA A 353 -49.50 -2.52 -36.11
C ALA A 353 -50.13 -2.51 -37.52
N ALA A 354 -49.67 -3.44 -38.35
CA ALA A 354 -50.52 -4.10 -39.34
C ALA A 354 -50.51 -5.61 -39.06
N GLY A 355 -51.71 -6.20 -38.93
CA GLY A 355 -51.89 -7.65 -38.98
C GLY A 355 -52.14 -8.36 -37.64
N TRP A 356 -53.06 -7.87 -36.81
CA TRP A 356 -53.64 -8.70 -35.74
C TRP A 356 -55.16 -8.72 -35.90
N ILE A 357 -55.64 -9.91 -36.28
CA ILE A 357 -57.01 -10.40 -36.52
C ILE A 357 -57.26 -10.70 -38.00
N VAL A 358 -57.06 -11.97 -38.39
CA VAL A 358 -58.01 -12.76 -39.20
C VAL A 358 -57.82 -14.25 -38.82
N GLY A 359 -58.92 -14.97 -38.55
CA GLY A 359 -58.99 -16.43 -38.48
C GLY A 359 -59.32 -16.99 -37.10
#